data_AF-A0AAD1W1C3-F1
#
_entry.id   AF-A0AAD1W1C3-F1
#
_cell.length_a   1.000
_cell.length_b   1.000
_cell.length_c   1.000
_cell.angle_alpha   90.00
_cell.angle_beta   90.00
_cell.angle_gamma   90.00
#
_symmetry.space_group_name_H-M   'P 1'
#
loop_
_entity.id
_entity.type
_entity.pdbx_description
1 polymer ?
#
loop_
_entity_poly.entity_id
_entity_poly.type
_entity_poly.pdbx_seq_one_letter_code
_entity_poly.pdbx_strand_id
1 'polypeptide(L)'
;MLLLDRVHRVPRQRQIPDTSPRDVLLRAHYDHVKEHILTTSRNRTQPPEGYDKIQIFPDLSATTLRRRKEFAPITAALRSNELRYCWGYPTKLQFFKDDAITTISSIEDGVRRLALWGINLQIESTRNSSNTKLQLEWTASPGRR
;
A
#
# COMPACT_ATOMS: atom_id res chain seq x y z
N MET A 1 9.34 -26.53 6.04
CA MET A 1 10.74 -26.34 5.59
C MET A 1 10.84 -25.00 4.88
N LEU A 2 11.85 -24.17 5.20
CA LEU A 2 12.07 -22.90 4.52
C LEU A 2 12.85 -23.15 3.22
N LEU A 3 12.22 -22.91 2.07
CA LEU A 3 12.83 -23.06 0.75
C LEU A 3 12.60 -21.78 -0.07
N LEU A 4 13.67 -21.23 -0.63
CA LEU A 4 13.67 -19.96 -1.36
C LEU A 4 14.14 -20.19 -2.79
N ASP A 5 13.39 -19.67 -3.76
CA ASP A 5 13.76 -19.75 -5.18
C ASP A 5 14.79 -18.68 -5.54
N ARG A 6 14.63 -17.47 -5.00
CA ARG A 6 15.45 -16.31 -5.35
C ARG A 6 15.50 -15.30 -4.21
N VAL A 7 16.68 -14.75 -3.97
CA VAL A 7 16.90 -13.63 -3.05
C VAL A 7 17.91 -12.68 -3.68
N HIS A 8 17.56 -11.40 -3.79
CA HIS A 8 18.47 -10.39 -4.34
C HIS A 8 18.08 -8.98 -3.89
N ARG A 9 19.01 -8.03 -4.00
CA ARG A 9 18.73 -6.61 -3.74
C ARG A 9 18.10 -5.95 -4.97
N VAL A 10 17.10 -5.11 -4.73
CA VAL A 10 16.48 -4.29 -5.78
C VAL A 10 17.46 -3.19 -6.20
N PRO A 11 17.53 -2.83 -7.49
CA PRO A 11 18.31 -1.69 -7.95
C PRO A 11 17.92 -0.40 -7.24
N ARG A 12 18.91 0.44 -6.91
CA ARG A 12 18.67 1.72 -6.24
C ARG A 12 17.97 2.68 -7.22
N GLN A 13 16.93 3.35 -6.74
CA GLN A 13 16.35 4.48 -7.47
C GLN A 13 17.29 5.69 -7.41
N ARG A 14 17.43 6.42 -8.51
CA ARG A 14 18.39 7.55 -8.65
C ARG A 14 18.20 8.66 -7.60
N GLN A 15 17.01 8.77 -7.02
CA GLN A 15 16.64 9.81 -6.04
C GLN A 15 17.04 9.47 -4.60
N ILE A 16 17.46 8.24 -4.31
CA ILE A 16 17.76 7.78 -2.95
C ILE A 16 19.27 7.92 -2.68
N PRO A 17 19.69 8.50 -1.53
CA PRO A 17 21.10 8.60 -1.14
C PRO A 17 21.80 7.24 -1.14
N ASP A 18 23.10 7.18 -1.45
CA ASP A 18 23.81 5.89 -1.50
C ASP A 18 24.04 5.25 -0.12
N THR A 19 23.87 6.02 0.95
CA THR A 19 23.96 5.55 2.33
C THR A 19 22.75 4.74 2.78
N SER A 20 21.57 4.93 2.16
CA SER A 20 20.36 4.20 2.55
C SER A 20 20.45 2.72 2.15
N PRO A 21 20.02 1.77 3.01
CA PRO A 21 19.99 0.35 2.66
C PRO A 21 19.05 0.11 1.47
N ARG A 22 19.38 -0.90 0.65
CA ARG A 22 18.54 -1.31 -0.49
C ARG A 22 17.55 -2.39 -0.06
N ASP A 23 16.35 -2.34 -0.61
CA ASP A 23 15.34 -3.37 -0.40
C ASP A 23 15.81 -4.72 -0.95
N VAL A 24 15.40 -5.79 -0.26
CA VAL A 24 15.68 -7.18 -0.67
C VAL A 24 14.38 -7.80 -1.14
N LEU A 25 14.38 -8.32 -2.37
CA LEU A 25 13.27 -9.08 -2.93
C LEU A 25 13.53 -10.57 -2.73
N LEU A 26 12.58 -11.23 -2.07
CA LEU A 26 12.60 -12.65 -1.78
C LEU A 26 11.42 -13.34 -2.46
N ARG A 27 11.72 -14.43 -3.17
CA ARG A 27 10.73 -15.36 -3.72
C ARG A 27 10.78 -16.66 -2.93
N ALA A 28 9.78 -16.88 -2.09
CA ALA A 28 9.57 -18.15 -1.41
C ALA A 28 9.08 -19.19 -2.42
N HIS A 29 9.53 -20.44 -2.28
CA HIS A 29 9.10 -21.53 -3.14
C HIS A 29 7.61 -21.89 -2.92
N TYR A 30 7.16 -21.83 -1.66
CA TYR A 30 5.79 -22.14 -1.28
C TYR A 30 5.05 -20.91 -0.75
N ASP A 31 3.80 -20.73 -1.18
CA ASP A 31 2.97 -19.59 -0.75
C ASP A 31 2.67 -19.57 0.75
N HIS A 32 2.43 -20.74 1.37
CA HIS A 32 2.17 -20.81 2.81
C HIS A 32 3.37 -20.34 3.64
N VAL A 33 4.60 -20.56 3.16
CA VAL A 33 5.82 -20.07 3.82
C VAL A 33 5.87 -18.54 3.77
N LYS A 34 5.57 -17.95 2.60
CA LYS A 34 5.46 -16.50 2.43
C LYS A 34 4.41 -15.90 3.38
N GLU A 35 3.21 -16.49 3.44
CA GLU A 35 2.14 -15.99 4.33
C GLU A 35 2.50 -16.16 5.81
N HIS A 36 3.16 -17.25 6.18
CA HIS A 36 3.65 -17.45 7.54
C HIS A 36 4.69 -16.40 7.93
N ILE A 37 5.67 -16.11 7.06
CA ILE A 37 6.66 -15.05 7.29
C ILE A 37 5.97 -13.70 7.48
N LEU A 38 5.02 -13.34 6.61
CA LEU A 38 4.29 -12.06 6.70
C LEU A 38 3.46 -11.96 7.98
N THR A 39 2.81 -13.04 8.39
CA THR A 39 1.98 -13.07 9.61
C THR A 39 2.85 -12.96 10.86
N THR A 40 3.92 -13.76 10.93
CA THR A 40 4.89 -13.72 12.03
C THR A 40 5.56 -12.35 12.13
N SER A 41 5.89 -11.71 11.00
CA SER A 41 6.46 -10.37 10.98
C SER A 41 5.51 -9.29 11.49
N ARG A 42 4.19 -9.40 11.23
CA ARG A 42 3.19 -8.42 11.72
C ARG A 42 2.93 -8.55 13.21
N ASN A 43 2.95 -9.78 13.73
CA ASN A 43 2.69 -10.08 15.14
C ASN A 43 3.93 -9.90 16.03
N ARG A 44 5.09 -9.63 15.43
CA ARG A 44 6.35 -9.48 16.14
C ARG A 44 6.48 -8.07 16.73
N THR A 45 6.68 -7.98 18.03
CA THR A 45 6.82 -6.70 18.75
C THR A 45 8.23 -6.11 18.68
N GLN A 46 9.27 -6.95 18.65
CA GLN A 46 10.68 -6.53 18.71
C GLN A 46 11.44 -6.93 17.45
N PRO A 47 12.38 -6.13 16.92
CA PRO A 47 13.15 -6.48 15.74
C PRO A 47 14.07 -7.70 15.99
N PRO A 48 14.63 -8.32 14.93
CA PRO A 48 15.71 -9.30 15.07
C PRO A 48 16.96 -8.71 15.69
N GLU A 49 17.70 -9.54 16.40
CA GLU A 49 19.00 -9.19 16.98
C GLU A 49 19.93 -8.61 15.89
N GLY A 50 20.61 -7.51 16.20
CA GLY A 50 21.47 -6.79 15.25
C GLY A 50 20.76 -5.83 14.29
N TYR A 51 19.44 -5.65 14.42
CA TYR A 51 18.69 -4.69 13.61
C TYR A 51 17.81 -3.77 14.47
N ASP A 52 17.85 -2.47 14.21
CA ASP A 52 16.98 -1.50 14.88
C ASP A 52 15.51 -1.63 14.42
N LYS A 53 15.31 -1.87 13.13
CA LYS A 53 14.00 -2.01 12.52
C LYS A 53 14.08 -2.77 11.21
N ILE A 54 13.18 -3.73 11.02
CA ILE A 54 12.95 -4.40 9.74
C ILE A 54 11.46 -4.33 9.42
N GLN A 55 11.14 -4.00 8.18
CA GLN A 55 9.77 -4.01 7.68
C GLN A 55 9.67 -5.02 6.55
N ILE A 56 8.68 -5.89 6.61
CA ILE A 56 8.42 -6.92 5.61
C ILE A 56 7.05 -6.64 5.00
N PHE A 57 7.01 -6.48 3.68
CA PHE A 57 5.80 -6.20 2.93
C PHE A 57 5.56 -7.26 1.86
N PRO A 58 4.30 -7.56 1.52
CA PRO A 58 4.00 -8.39 0.35
C PRO A 58 4.39 -7.65 -0.93
N ASP A 59 4.89 -8.38 -1.92
CA ASP A 59 5.13 -7.85 -3.26
C ASP A 59 3.79 -7.70 -3.99
N LEU A 60 3.41 -6.45 -4.28
CA LEU A 60 2.14 -6.09 -4.91
C LEU A 60 2.42 -5.30 -6.17
N SER A 61 1.63 -5.55 -7.22
CA SER A 61 1.72 -4.78 -8.46
C SER A 61 1.46 -3.28 -8.21
N ALA A 62 2.08 -2.44 -9.02
CA ALA A 62 1.87 -0.98 -8.96
C ALA A 62 0.39 -0.60 -9.13
N THR A 63 -0.36 -1.35 -9.96
CA THR A 63 -1.81 -1.17 -10.14
C THR A 63 -2.60 -1.46 -8.87
N THR A 64 -2.22 -2.51 -8.14
CA THR A 64 -2.83 -2.88 -6.85
C THR A 64 -2.52 -1.81 -5.79
N LEU A 65 -1.27 -1.37 -5.71
CA LEU A 65 -0.86 -0.31 -4.77
C LEU A 65 -1.59 1.01 -5.05
N ARG A 66 -1.73 1.41 -6.32
CA ARG A 66 -2.47 2.61 -6.71
C ARG A 66 -3.93 2.52 -6.26
N ARG A 67 -4.62 1.43 -6.57
CA ARG A 67 -6.02 1.21 -6.14
C ARG A 67 -6.14 1.23 -4.61
N ARG A 68 -5.24 0.59 -3.87
CA ARG A 68 -5.25 0.64 -2.39
C ARG A 68 -5.07 2.05 -1.84
N LYS A 69 -4.30 2.92 -2.51
CA LYS A 69 -4.16 4.33 -2.12
C LYS A 69 -5.46 5.11 -2.29
N GLU A 70 -6.32 4.75 -3.24
CA GLU A 70 -7.61 5.43 -3.46
C GLU A 70 -8.58 5.22 -2.27
N PHE A 71 -8.43 4.14 -1.52
CA PHE A 71 -9.18 3.89 -0.28
C PHE A 71 -8.58 4.60 0.96
N ALA A 72 -7.53 5.42 0.80
CA ALA A 72 -6.95 6.21 1.89
C ALA A 72 -8.00 6.91 2.78
N PRO A 73 -9.00 7.66 2.24
CA PRO A 73 -10.01 8.31 3.07
C PRO A 73 -10.83 7.33 3.91
N ILE A 74 -11.18 6.18 3.34
CA ILE A 74 -11.92 5.12 4.06
C ILE A 74 -11.04 4.54 5.18
N THR A 75 -9.79 4.19 4.88
CA THR A 75 -8.88 3.64 5.91
C THR A 75 -8.55 4.65 7.00
N ALA A 76 -8.50 5.95 6.69
CA ALA A 76 -8.33 7.00 7.68
C ALA A 76 -9.54 7.06 8.61
N ALA A 77 -10.76 7.08 8.06
CA ALA A 77 -11.98 7.04 8.88
C ALA A 77 -12.08 5.78 9.75
N LEU A 78 -11.73 4.60 9.20
CA LEU A 78 -11.71 3.37 9.99
C LEU A 78 -10.74 3.47 11.17
N ARG A 79 -9.54 4.02 10.96
CA ARG A 79 -8.56 4.25 12.05
C ARG A 79 -9.06 5.26 13.09
N SER A 80 -9.65 6.37 12.64
CA SER A 80 -10.18 7.41 13.53
C SER A 80 -11.34 6.93 14.40
N ASN A 81 -12.09 5.92 13.94
CA ASN A 81 -13.19 5.30 14.67
C ASN A 81 -12.76 3.98 15.35
N GLU A 82 -11.45 3.70 15.43
CA GLU A 82 -10.89 2.48 16.05
C GLU A 82 -11.42 1.15 15.46
N LEU A 83 -11.93 1.19 14.23
CA LEU A 83 -12.43 0.02 13.54
C LEU A 83 -11.28 -0.78 12.94
N ARG A 84 -11.23 -2.07 13.30
CA ARG A 84 -10.25 -2.99 12.73
C ARG A 84 -10.56 -3.24 11.27
N TYR A 85 -9.50 -3.30 10.45
CA TYR A 85 -9.63 -3.61 9.04
C TYR A 85 -8.42 -4.39 8.53
N CYS A 86 -8.61 -5.13 7.45
CA CYS A 86 -7.56 -5.84 6.75
C CYS A 86 -7.75 -5.74 5.22
N TRP A 87 -6.67 -5.99 4.49
CA TRP A 87 -6.67 -5.98 3.04
C TRP A 87 -6.84 -7.39 2.50
N GLY A 88 -7.91 -7.62 1.75
CA GLY A 88 -8.08 -8.79 0.90
C GLY A 88 -7.40 -8.61 -0.45
N TYR A 89 -6.91 -9.70 -1.02
CA TYR A 89 -6.34 -9.70 -2.37
C TYR A 89 -7.43 -9.54 -3.45
N PRO A 90 -7.16 -8.80 -4.55
CA PRO A 90 -6.03 -7.90 -4.75
C PRO A 90 -6.26 -6.53 -4.08
N THR A 91 -7.47 -5.99 -4.21
CA THR A 91 -7.87 -4.63 -3.80
C THR A 91 -9.20 -4.64 -3.04
N LYS A 92 -9.42 -5.66 -2.21
CA LYS A 92 -10.62 -5.73 -1.35
C LYS A 92 -10.26 -5.16 0.02
N LEU A 93 -11.13 -4.34 0.59
CA LEU A 93 -10.98 -3.88 1.97
C LEU A 93 -12.03 -4.58 2.83
N GLN A 94 -11.60 -5.18 3.91
CA GLN A 94 -12.47 -5.85 4.87
C GLN A 94 -12.37 -5.12 6.20
N PHE A 95 -13.49 -4.83 6.83
CA PHE A 95 -13.53 -4.19 8.15
C PHE A 95 -14.59 -4.83 9.03
N PHE A 96 -14.32 -4.77 10.33
CA PHE A 96 -15.07 -5.48 11.35
C PHE A 96 -15.91 -4.47 12.15
N LYS A 97 -17.20 -4.76 12.30
CA LYS A 97 -18.09 -4.04 13.21
C LYS A 97 -19.09 -5.02 13.79
N ASP A 98 -19.23 -5.04 15.11
CA ASP A 98 -20.21 -5.86 15.85
C ASP A 98 -20.18 -7.33 15.38
N ASP A 99 -18.98 -7.92 15.29
CA ASP A 99 -18.69 -9.28 14.79
C ASP A 99 -19.05 -9.57 13.31
N ALA A 100 -19.58 -8.59 12.58
CA ALA A 100 -19.82 -8.69 11.15
C ALA A 100 -18.60 -8.21 10.34
N ILE A 101 -18.25 -8.99 9.31
CA ILE A 101 -17.19 -8.63 8.35
C ILE A 101 -17.85 -8.02 7.11
N THR A 102 -17.57 -6.74 6.86
CA THR A 102 -17.99 -6.08 5.61
C THR A 102 -16.82 -6.06 4.64
N THR A 103 -17.03 -6.56 3.42
CA THR A 103 -16.04 -6.53 2.35
C THR A 103 -16.49 -5.54 1.27
N ILE A 104 -15.59 -4.65 0.86
CA ILE A 104 -15.80 -3.70 -0.24
C ILE A 104 -14.72 -3.81 -1.30
N SER A 105 -15.08 -3.55 -2.55
CA SER A 105 -14.17 -3.49 -3.70
C SER A 105 -14.21 -2.14 -4.42
N SER A 106 -15.16 -1.27 -4.09
CA SER A 106 -15.28 0.10 -4.60
C SER A 106 -15.27 1.10 -3.43
N ILE A 107 -14.77 2.29 -3.70
CA ILE A 107 -14.77 3.41 -2.75
C ILE A 107 -16.20 3.86 -2.47
N GLU A 108 -17.05 3.92 -3.49
CA GLU A 108 -18.46 4.32 -3.37
C GLU A 108 -19.22 3.41 -2.42
N ASP A 109 -19.01 2.10 -2.54
CA ASP A 109 -19.60 1.11 -1.62
C ASP A 109 -19.08 1.31 -0.19
N GLY A 110 -17.80 1.65 -0.04
CA GLY A 110 -17.22 1.98 1.26
C GLY A 110 -17.86 3.19 1.92
N VAL A 111 -18.07 4.26 1.17
CA VAL A 111 -18.77 5.46 1.66
C VAL A 111 -20.20 5.12 2.07
N ARG A 112 -20.93 4.40 1.23
CA ARG A 112 -22.31 3.98 1.54
C ARG A 112 -22.37 3.16 2.83
N ARG A 113 -21.46 2.20 3.00
CA ARG A 113 -21.40 1.33 4.19
C ARG A 113 -21.04 2.11 5.45
N LEU A 114 -20.09 3.04 5.36
CA LEU A 114 -19.72 3.90 6.50
C LEU A 114 -20.82 4.90 6.86
N ALA A 115 -21.55 5.41 5.88
CA ALA A 115 -22.69 6.30 6.10
C ALA A 115 -23.81 5.60 6.90
N LEU A 116 -24.06 4.30 6.67
CA LEU A 116 -25.00 3.51 7.49
C LEU A 116 -24.60 3.47 8.97
N TRP A 117 -23.35 3.78 9.30
CA TRP A 117 -22.81 3.80 10.65
C TRP A 117 -22.61 5.22 11.19
N GLY A 118 -23.11 6.24 10.48
CA GLY A 118 -22.96 7.64 10.86
C GLY A 118 -21.58 8.24 10.57
N ILE A 119 -20.70 7.51 9.88
CA ILE A 119 -19.36 8.00 9.51
C ILE A 119 -19.44 8.63 8.13
N ASN A 120 -19.56 9.95 8.08
CA ASN A 120 -19.68 10.70 6.83
C ASN A 120 -18.30 11.07 6.26
N LEU A 121 -18.01 10.54 5.06
CA LEU A 121 -16.81 10.87 4.29
C LEU A 121 -17.16 11.86 3.18
N GLN A 122 -16.60 13.07 3.26
CA GLN A 122 -16.60 14.01 2.13
C GLN A 122 -15.46 13.60 1.19
N ILE A 123 -15.77 12.78 0.17
CA ILE A 123 -14.79 12.51 -0.88
C ILE A 123 -14.90 13.65 -1.88
N GLU A 124 -13.92 14.55 -1.88
CA GLU A 124 -13.72 15.45 -3.02
C GLU A 124 -13.48 14.58 -4.25
N SER A 125 -14.50 14.47 -5.10
CA SER A 125 -14.33 13.87 -6.42
C SER A 125 -13.21 14.66 -7.09
N THR A 126 -12.07 14.03 -7.32
CA THR A 126 -11.00 14.64 -8.11
C THR A 126 -11.54 14.77 -9.53
N ARG A 127 -12.29 15.83 -9.80
CA ARG A 127 -12.56 16.28 -11.17
C ARG A 127 -11.19 16.55 -11.74
N ASN A 128 -10.84 15.80 -12.77
CA ASN A 128 -9.64 15.98 -13.57
C ASN A 128 -9.38 17.47 -13.81
N SER A 129 -8.49 18.09 -13.02
CA SER A 129 -7.81 19.30 -13.46
C SER A 129 -6.86 18.82 -14.55
N SER A 130 -7.33 19.04 -15.76
CA SER A 130 -6.61 19.00 -17.01
C SER A 130 -5.12 19.28 -16.80
N ASN A 131 -4.34 18.33 -17.30
CA ASN A 131 -2.90 18.38 -17.42
C ASN A 131 -2.51 19.47 -18.44
N THR A 132 -2.75 20.75 -18.13
CA THR A 132 -2.40 21.88 -19.00
C THR A 132 -0.98 22.39 -18.71
N LYS A 133 -0.30 21.84 -17.70
CA LYS A 133 1.01 22.34 -17.25
C LYS A 133 2.22 21.57 -17.82
N LEU A 134 2.02 20.43 -18.50
CA LEU A 134 3.11 19.65 -19.12
C LEU A 134 3.35 19.96 -20.60
N GLN A 135 2.56 20.84 -21.22
CA GLN A 135 2.71 21.20 -22.65
C GLN A 135 3.45 22.52 -22.93
N LEU A 136 3.73 23.34 -21.91
CA LEU A 136 4.40 24.64 -22.09
C LEU A 136 5.93 24.60 -21.90
N GLU A 137 6.50 23.46 -21.48
CA GLU A 137 7.92 23.38 -21.14
C GLU A 137 8.84 22.89 -22.29
N TRP A 138 8.28 22.56 -23.47
CA TRP A 138 9.06 22.14 -24.65
C TRP A 138 9.33 23.27 -25.67
N THR A 139 8.87 24.49 -25.41
CA THR A 139 9.06 25.64 -26.31
C THR A 139 9.79 26.79 -25.61
N ALA A 140 11.00 26.55 -25.11
CA ALA A 140 12.05 27.59 -25.04
C ALA A 140 13.36 27.04 -24.49
N SER A 141 14.32 26.80 -25.39
CA SER A 141 15.67 27.37 -25.24
C SER A 141 16.42 27.28 -26.57
N PRO A 142 16.78 28.41 -27.19
CA PRO A 142 17.65 28.43 -28.35
C PRO A 142 19.06 28.04 -27.92
N GLY A 143 19.72 27.27 -28.78
CA GLY A 143 21.07 26.76 -28.54
C GLY A 143 22.09 27.84 -28.22
N ARG A 144 23.02 27.52 -27.33
CA ARG A 144 24.31 28.19 -27.23
C ARG A 144 25.39 27.22 -27.71
N ARG A 145 25.97 27.55 -28.86
CA ARG A 145 27.35 27.20 -29.20
C ARG A 145 28.23 28.37 -28.76
#